data_AF-A0A929ZSW7-F1
#
_entry.id   AF-A0A929ZSW7-F1
#
_cell.length_a   1.000
_cell.length_b   1.000
_cell.length_c   1.000
_cell.angle_alpha   90.00
_cell.angle_beta   90.00
_cell.angle_gamma   90.00
#
_symmetry.space_group_name_H-M   'P 1'
#
loop_
_entity.id
_entity.type
_entity.pdbx_description
1 polymer ?
#
loop_
_entity_poly.entity_id
_entity_poly.type
_entity_poly.pdbx_seq_one_letter_code
_entity_poly.pdbx_strand_id
1 'polypeptide(L)'
;IKDGHFYAEEGALYSQYSNNEGGRVVLRNPNKTGGIANEWVLFNMTSAYGTPSLQFWRYFQSGGGGMVMTLADDGNVGIGTSSPGLRLHVVSPNEHKIRLQQEGSADFTDLLKRGNGTFNVYNNTGGTWQHGLAITNSGNVGIGTESPAHKLVVEGNAAINNGNFYQYGGGTMYTGSGGIWANGLIYASQDISTTYVRVRKSGNGSNICSAAEVGWIRYDDVNGKFQGCARNQWGGYIWHNFN
;
A
#
# COMPACT_ATOMS: atom_id res chain seq x y z
N ILE A 1 -14.94 13.11 -51.55
CA ILE A 1 -13.69 13.29 -50.79
C ILE A 1 -12.56 13.52 -51.79
N LYS A 2 -12.02 14.74 -51.86
CA LYS A 2 -10.76 15.07 -52.54
C LYS A 2 -9.80 15.47 -51.40
N ASP A 3 -8.58 14.95 -51.40
CA ASP A 3 -7.55 15.20 -50.37
C ASP A 3 -7.86 14.66 -48.95
N GLY A 4 -8.75 13.68 -48.81
CA GLY A 4 -8.98 12.95 -47.54
C GLY A 4 -9.92 13.63 -46.55
N HIS A 5 -10.48 14.80 -46.87
CA HIS A 5 -11.44 15.49 -46.02
C HIS A 5 -12.88 15.07 -46.32
N PHE A 6 -13.64 14.80 -45.26
CA PHE A 6 -15.09 14.69 -45.27
C PHE A 6 -15.66 15.90 -44.55
N TYR A 7 -16.47 16.71 -45.25
CA TYR A 7 -17.13 17.89 -44.70
C TYR A 7 -18.65 17.67 -44.73
N ALA A 8 -19.30 17.86 -43.59
CA ALA A 8 -20.75 17.89 -43.48
C ALA A 8 -21.13 19.20 -42.81
N GLU A 9 -21.80 20.08 -43.55
CA GLU A 9 -22.16 21.43 -43.10
C GLU A 9 -23.25 21.40 -42.01
N GLU A 10 -24.15 20.40 -42.08
CA GLU A 10 -25.28 20.22 -41.15
C GLU A 10 -25.68 18.73 -40.99
N GLY A 11 -24.77 17.79 -41.31
CA GLY A 11 -25.06 16.36 -41.39
C GLY A 11 -24.35 15.51 -40.33
N ALA A 12 -24.82 14.27 -40.15
CA ALA A 12 -24.19 13.29 -39.26
C ALA A 12 -23.55 12.14 -40.05
N LEU A 13 -22.49 11.57 -39.49
CA LEU A 13 -21.88 10.33 -39.99
C LEU A 13 -22.56 9.15 -39.30
N TYR A 14 -23.40 8.43 -40.05
CA TYR A 14 -24.13 7.26 -39.55
C TYR A 14 -23.47 5.97 -40.04
N SER A 15 -23.22 5.07 -39.09
CA SER A 15 -22.85 3.68 -39.36
C SER A 15 -23.91 2.81 -38.73
N GLN A 16 -24.62 2.03 -39.55
CA GLN A 16 -25.69 1.16 -39.10
C GLN A 16 -25.47 -0.23 -39.66
N TYR A 17 -25.46 -1.21 -38.76
CA TYR A 17 -25.47 -2.61 -39.12
C TYR A 17 -26.29 -3.37 -38.07
N SER A 18 -27.22 -4.21 -38.53
CA SER A 18 -28.19 -4.87 -37.64
C SER A 18 -27.65 -6.21 -37.16
N ASN A 19 -26.57 -6.16 -36.38
CA ASN A 19 -26.00 -7.31 -35.70
C ASN A 19 -25.53 -6.90 -34.29
N ASN A 20 -24.92 -7.84 -33.56
CA ASN A 20 -24.52 -7.57 -32.18
C ASN A 20 -23.33 -6.62 -32.03
N GLU A 21 -22.50 -6.44 -33.06
CA GLU A 21 -21.41 -5.46 -33.06
C GLU A 21 -21.87 -4.05 -33.44
N GLY A 22 -23.03 -3.94 -34.09
CA GLY A 22 -23.57 -2.68 -34.60
C GLY A 22 -22.73 -2.06 -35.72
N GLY A 23 -23.02 -0.79 -35.99
CA GLY A 23 -22.16 0.03 -36.86
C GLY A 23 -20.80 0.27 -36.20
N ARG A 24 -19.77 0.49 -37.04
CA ARG A 24 -18.40 0.77 -36.58
C ARG A 24 -17.75 1.92 -37.32
N VAL A 25 -16.73 2.49 -36.69
CA VAL A 25 -15.75 3.39 -37.31
C VAL A 25 -14.37 2.74 -37.20
N VAL A 26 -13.61 2.71 -38.30
CA VAL A 26 -12.31 2.05 -38.39
C VAL A 26 -11.23 3.06 -38.74
N LEU A 27 -10.16 3.10 -37.93
CA LEU A 27 -8.96 3.88 -38.17
C LEU A 27 -7.79 2.93 -38.40
N ARG A 28 -7.20 2.97 -39.60
CA ARG A 28 -6.14 2.04 -40.01
C ARG A 28 -4.86 2.78 -40.37
N ASN A 29 -3.73 2.30 -39.88
CA ASN A 29 -2.39 2.74 -40.28
C ASN A 29 -1.60 1.56 -40.85
N PRO A 30 -1.50 1.43 -42.19
CA PRO A 30 -0.85 0.29 -42.83
C PRO A 30 0.67 0.24 -42.62
N ASN A 31 1.29 1.33 -42.17
CA ASN A 31 2.72 1.36 -41.86
C ASN A 31 3.05 0.73 -40.50
N LYS A 32 2.06 0.53 -39.63
CA LYS A 32 2.23 -0.24 -38.39
C LYS A 32 2.19 -1.72 -38.73
N THR A 33 3.31 -2.41 -38.55
CA THR A 33 3.48 -3.83 -38.87
C THR A 33 3.81 -4.66 -37.62
N GLY A 34 3.72 -5.98 -37.75
CA GLY A 34 4.02 -6.92 -36.66
C GLY A 34 3.11 -6.74 -35.44
N GLY A 35 3.72 -6.72 -34.24
CA GLY A 35 3.02 -6.64 -32.94
C GLY A 35 2.53 -5.24 -32.54
N ILE A 36 2.51 -4.28 -33.47
CA ILE A 36 2.00 -2.93 -33.22
C ILE A 36 0.57 -2.86 -33.75
N ALA A 37 -0.37 -2.36 -32.93
CA ALA A 37 -1.77 -2.24 -33.34
C ALA A 37 -1.91 -1.31 -34.54
N ASN A 38 -2.27 -1.87 -35.69
CA ASN A 38 -2.38 -1.18 -36.97
C ASN A 38 -3.81 -0.73 -37.29
N GLU A 39 -4.79 -1.23 -36.54
CA GLU A 39 -6.19 -0.89 -36.71
C GLU A 39 -6.87 -0.66 -35.36
N TRP A 40 -7.64 0.41 -35.25
CA TRP A 40 -8.50 0.75 -34.12
C TRP A 40 -9.94 0.81 -34.59
N VAL A 41 -10.83 0.20 -33.82
CA VAL A 41 -12.26 0.12 -34.16
C VAL A 41 -13.09 0.58 -32.98
N LEU A 42 -14.04 1.48 -33.25
CA LEU A 42 -15.09 1.88 -32.33
C LEU A 42 -16.37 1.14 -32.71
N PHE A 43 -16.89 0.31 -31.81
CA PHE A 43 -18.12 -0.47 -32.01
C PHE A 43 -19.23 0.02 -31.08
N ASN A 44 -20.48 -0.05 -31.54
CA ASN A 44 -21.67 0.16 -30.73
C ASN A 44 -22.42 -1.17 -30.55
N MET A 45 -22.11 -1.89 -29.48
CA MET A 45 -22.48 -3.30 -29.32
C MET A 45 -23.67 -3.51 -28.38
N THR A 46 -24.46 -4.56 -28.62
CA THR A 46 -25.60 -4.93 -27.77
C THR A 46 -25.23 -5.87 -26.63
N SER A 47 -24.44 -6.93 -26.87
CA SER A 47 -23.89 -7.79 -25.82
C SER A 47 -22.95 -8.92 -26.30
N ALA A 48 -22.61 -9.00 -27.59
CA ALA A 48 -21.83 -10.13 -28.13
C ALA A 48 -20.50 -10.38 -27.40
N TYR A 49 -19.95 -9.34 -26.77
CA TYR A 49 -18.69 -9.42 -26.04
C TYR A 49 -18.78 -8.83 -24.64
N GLY A 50 -19.96 -8.79 -23.99
CA GLY A 50 -20.10 -8.25 -22.63
C GLY A 50 -21.42 -7.50 -22.42
N THR A 51 -21.38 -6.42 -21.65
CA THR A 51 -22.55 -5.54 -21.47
C THR A 51 -22.78 -4.68 -22.72
N PRO A 52 -24.02 -4.27 -23.01
CA PRO A 52 -24.29 -3.24 -24.02
C PRO A 52 -23.38 -2.02 -23.83
N SER A 53 -22.68 -1.61 -24.89
CA SER A 53 -21.60 -0.64 -24.77
C SER A 53 -21.07 -0.07 -26.08
N LEU A 54 -20.49 1.12 -25.95
CA LEU A 54 -19.49 1.62 -26.88
C LEU A 54 -18.12 1.00 -26.53
N GLN A 55 -17.49 0.29 -27.46
CA GLN A 55 -16.21 -0.40 -27.21
C GLN A 55 -15.09 0.05 -28.13
N PHE A 56 -13.89 0.16 -27.57
CA PHE A 56 -12.66 0.47 -28.26
C PHE A 56 -11.83 -0.80 -28.41
N TRP A 57 -11.63 -1.23 -29.65
CA TRP A 57 -10.87 -2.42 -30.00
C TRP A 57 -9.60 -2.05 -30.75
N ARG A 58 -8.57 -2.87 -30.58
CA ARG A 58 -7.34 -2.79 -31.37
C ARG A 58 -7.06 -4.13 -32.04
N TYR A 59 -6.55 -4.09 -33.27
CA TYR A 59 -6.12 -5.26 -34.02
C TYR A 59 -4.69 -5.08 -34.54
N PHE A 60 -4.01 -6.21 -34.75
CA PHE A 60 -2.62 -6.27 -35.17
C PHE A 60 -2.49 -6.90 -36.55
N GLN A 61 -1.49 -6.47 -37.33
CA GLN A 61 -1.24 -7.03 -38.66
C GLN A 61 -0.80 -8.49 -38.55
N SER A 62 -0.05 -8.83 -37.50
CA SER A 62 0.34 -10.21 -37.19
C SER A 62 -0.83 -11.12 -36.81
N GLY A 63 -2.06 -10.59 -36.75
CA GLY A 63 -3.24 -11.28 -36.26
C GLY A 63 -3.49 -11.07 -34.77
N GLY A 64 -4.73 -11.32 -34.34
CA GLY A 64 -5.20 -11.07 -32.99
C GLY A 64 -5.71 -9.65 -32.76
N GLY A 65 -6.08 -9.35 -31.52
CA GLY A 65 -6.71 -8.10 -31.14
C GLY A 65 -7.78 -8.32 -30.08
N GLY A 66 -8.41 -7.24 -29.64
CA GLY A 66 -9.46 -7.30 -28.64
C GLY A 66 -9.87 -5.94 -28.10
N MET A 67 -10.93 -5.96 -27.30
CA MET A 67 -11.39 -4.83 -26.51
C MET A 67 -10.30 -4.39 -25.53
N VAL A 68 -10.08 -3.08 -25.45
CA VAL A 68 -9.18 -2.46 -24.47
C VAL A 68 -9.91 -1.51 -23.52
N MET A 69 -11.02 -0.92 -23.98
CA MET A 69 -11.86 -0.02 -23.17
C MET A 69 -13.33 -0.17 -23.56
N THR A 70 -14.19 -0.01 -22.57
CA THR A 70 -15.65 -0.11 -22.68
C THR A 70 -16.26 1.11 -22.00
N LEU A 71 -17.22 1.77 -22.64
CA LEU A 71 -18.19 2.65 -22.00
C LEU A 71 -19.55 1.96 -22.11
N ALA A 72 -20.00 1.38 -21.01
CA ALA A 72 -21.28 0.67 -20.94
C ALA A 72 -22.45 1.64 -20.99
N ASP A 73 -23.60 1.16 -21.46
CA ASP A 73 -24.82 1.98 -21.62
C ASP A 73 -25.36 2.50 -20.28
N ASP A 74 -24.97 1.87 -19.17
CA ASP A 74 -25.25 2.34 -17.80
C ASP A 74 -24.29 3.44 -17.31
N GLY A 75 -23.33 3.85 -18.14
CA GLY A 75 -22.32 4.88 -17.87
C GLY A 75 -21.03 4.38 -17.22
N ASN A 76 -20.89 3.07 -17.00
CA ASN A 76 -19.68 2.51 -16.40
C ASN A 76 -18.52 2.41 -17.41
N VAL A 77 -17.30 2.70 -16.97
CA VAL A 77 -16.08 2.59 -17.79
C VAL A 77 -15.29 1.36 -17.40
N GLY A 78 -15.08 0.47 -18.36
CA GLY A 78 -14.19 -0.69 -18.26
C GLY A 78 -12.86 -0.42 -18.95
N ILE A 79 -11.73 -0.75 -18.32
CA ILE A 79 -10.42 -0.85 -18.99
C ILE A 79 -9.97 -2.29 -18.87
N GLY A 80 -9.78 -2.98 -20.00
CA GLY A 80 -9.48 -4.41 -20.04
C GLY A 80 -10.64 -5.32 -19.59
N THR A 81 -11.85 -4.77 -19.42
CA THR A 81 -13.09 -5.53 -19.20
C THR A 81 -14.23 -4.98 -20.05
N SER A 82 -15.05 -5.88 -20.58
CA SER A 82 -16.26 -5.56 -21.33
C SER A 82 -17.53 -5.65 -20.49
N SER A 83 -17.39 -5.89 -19.18
CA SER A 83 -18.50 -5.93 -18.23
C SER A 83 -18.08 -5.21 -16.96
N PRO A 84 -17.94 -3.87 -17.00
CA PRO A 84 -17.60 -3.10 -15.82
C PRO A 84 -18.73 -3.21 -14.78
N GLY A 85 -18.39 -3.60 -13.54
CA GLY A 85 -19.36 -3.73 -12.45
C GLY A 85 -19.45 -2.48 -11.55
N LEU A 86 -18.63 -1.47 -11.84
CA LEU A 86 -18.52 -0.21 -11.12
C LEU A 86 -18.22 0.91 -12.13
N ARG A 87 -18.42 2.17 -11.72
CA ARG A 87 -18.18 3.36 -12.57
C ARG A 87 -16.83 3.36 -13.29
N LEU A 88 -15.80 2.86 -12.62
CA LEU A 88 -14.52 2.54 -13.24
C LEU A 88 -14.11 1.15 -12.79
N HIS A 89 -13.94 0.24 -13.75
CA HIS A 89 -13.49 -1.14 -13.51
C HIS A 89 -12.26 -1.44 -14.38
N VAL A 90 -11.10 -1.60 -13.75
CA VAL A 90 -9.83 -1.87 -14.44
C VAL A 90 -9.45 -3.34 -14.25
N VAL A 91 -9.39 -4.10 -15.34
CA VAL A 91 -9.07 -5.53 -15.37
C VAL A 91 -7.78 -5.79 -16.18
N SER A 92 -6.93 -6.67 -15.69
CA SER A 92 -5.63 -7.06 -16.24
C SER A 92 -5.35 -8.51 -15.84
N PRO A 93 -4.71 -9.34 -16.68
CA PRO A 93 -4.47 -10.74 -16.39
C PRO A 93 -3.42 -11.00 -15.29
N ASN A 94 -2.58 -10.02 -14.97
CA ASN A 94 -1.51 -10.17 -13.97
C ASN A 94 -1.72 -9.23 -12.78
N GLU A 95 -1.48 -7.94 -13.03
CA GLU A 95 -1.51 -6.88 -12.04
C GLU A 95 -2.35 -5.74 -12.59
N HIS A 96 -3.29 -5.25 -11.79
CA HIS A 96 -4.12 -4.10 -12.13
C HIS A 96 -3.47 -2.87 -11.51
N LYS A 97 -3.02 -1.94 -12.34
CA LYS A 97 -2.33 -0.72 -11.90
C LYS A 97 -3.09 0.50 -12.35
N ILE A 98 -3.21 1.46 -11.46
CA ILE A 98 -3.52 2.85 -11.79
C ILE A 98 -2.29 3.67 -11.40
N ARG A 99 -1.68 4.34 -12.37
CA ARG A 99 -0.49 5.18 -12.16
C ARG A 99 -0.88 6.63 -12.00
N LEU A 100 -0.31 7.27 -10.99
CA LEU A 100 -0.31 8.72 -10.80
C LEU A 100 1.13 9.21 -10.95
N GLN A 101 1.37 10.06 -11.94
CA GLN A 101 2.71 10.56 -12.27
C GLN A 101 2.61 12.04 -12.61
N GLN A 102 3.54 12.84 -12.09
CA GLN A 102 3.68 14.23 -12.51
C GLN A 102 4.45 14.27 -13.83
N GLU A 103 3.98 15.11 -14.77
CA GLU A 103 4.67 15.33 -16.04
C GLU A 103 6.14 15.72 -15.84
N GLY A 104 7.03 15.09 -16.61
CA GLY A 104 8.48 15.31 -16.53
C GLY A 104 9.19 14.65 -15.33
N SER A 105 8.46 14.04 -14.39
CA SER A 105 9.05 13.30 -13.27
C SER A 105 9.30 11.84 -13.63
N ALA A 106 10.41 11.27 -13.15
CA ALA A 106 10.62 9.82 -13.15
C ALA A 106 9.85 9.12 -12.02
N ASP A 107 9.39 9.90 -11.03
CA ASP A 107 8.69 9.41 -9.86
C ASP A 107 7.20 9.24 -10.14
N PHE A 108 6.63 8.18 -9.61
CA PHE A 108 5.21 7.88 -9.74
C PHE A 108 4.71 7.08 -8.55
N THR A 109 3.40 7.12 -8.33
CA THR A 109 2.71 6.25 -7.38
C THR A 109 1.80 5.31 -8.15
N ASP A 110 1.94 4.01 -7.90
CA ASP A 110 1.05 2.99 -8.46
C ASP A 110 0.11 2.48 -7.36
N LEU A 111 -1.19 2.56 -7.63
CA LEU A 111 -2.22 1.83 -6.90
C LEU A 111 -2.35 0.46 -7.57
N LEU A 112 -1.98 -0.59 -6.84
CA LEU A 112 -1.82 -1.93 -7.38
C LEU A 112 -2.74 -2.92 -6.67
N LYS A 113 -3.46 -3.73 -7.46
CA LYS A 113 -4.05 -4.99 -6.99
C LYS A 113 -3.26 -6.15 -7.57
N ARG A 114 -2.63 -6.93 -6.69
CA ARG A 114 -1.83 -8.10 -7.07
C ARG A 114 -2.66 -9.36 -7.24
N GLY A 115 -2.14 -10.30 -8.03
CA GLY A 115 -2.75 -11.61 -8.26
C GLY A 115 -2.89 -12.45 -6.98
N ASN A 116 -2.05 -12.24 -5.96
CA ASN A 116 -2.18 -12.89 -4.66
C ASN A 116 -3.27 -12.29 -3.75
N GLY A 117 -3.97 -11.24 -4.21
CA GLY A 117 -5.03 -10.61 -3.46
C GLY A 117 -4.64 -9.28 -2.80
N THR A 118 -3.36 -8.99 -2.60
CA THR A 118 -2.90 -7.80 -1.87
C THR A 118 -3.19 -6.50 -2.63
N PHE A 119 -3.72 -5.51 -1.92
CA PHE A 119 -3.77 -4.12 -2.36
C PHE A 119 -2.52 -3.40 -1.90
N ASN A 120 -1.82 -2.74 -2.82
CA ASN A 120 -0.58 -2.05 -2.53
C ASN A 120 -0.61 -0.61 -3.03
N VAL A 121 0.10 0.24 -2.30
CA VAL A 121 0.50 1.57 -2.76
C VAL A 121 2.03 1.58 -2.81
N TYR A 122 2.58 1.66 -4.03
CA TYR A 122 4.02 1.81 -4.24
C TYR A 122 4.34 3.21 -4.68
N ASN A 123 5.44 3.72 -4.14
CA ASN A 123 6.13 4.85 -4.73
C ASN A 123 7.33 4.33 -5.50
N ASN A 124 7.55 4.89 -6.67
CA ASN A 124 8.81 4.78 -7.36
C ASN A 124 9.52 6.12 -7.23
N THR A 125 10.77 6.09 -6.76
CA THR A 125 11.62 7.27 -6.66
C THR A 125 12.90 6.99 -7.43
N GLY A 126 13.14 7.74 -8.51
CA GLY A 126 14.32 7.58 -9.35
C GLY A 126 14.51 6.17 -9.93
N GLY A 127 13.41 5.47 -10.25
CA GLY A 127 13.43 4.10 -10.77
C GLY A 127 13.41 3.00 -9.69
N THR A 128 13.54 3.35 -8.40
CA THR A 128 13.56 2.38 -7.30
C THR A 128 12.19 2.25 -6.66
N TRP A 129 11.72 1.02 -6.50
CA TRP A 129 10.46 0.71 -5.81
C TRP A 129 10.61 0.86 -4.29
N GLN A 130 9.75 1.67 -3.70
CA GLN A 130 9.63 1.86 -2.26
C GLN A 130 8.32 1.22 -1.79
N HIS A 131 8.41 0.27 -0.87
CA HIS A 131 7.23 -0.35 -0.27
C HIS A 131 6.54 0.65 0.65
N GLY A 132 5.41 1.18 0.22
CA GLY A 132 4.62 2.13 1.01
C GLY A 132 3.65 1.39 1.93
N LEU A 133 2.50 1.00 1.37
CA LEU A 133 1.40 0.33 2.06
C LEU A 133 1.06 -0.98 1.37
N ALA A 134 0.80 -2.01 2.16
CA ALA A 134 0.23 -3.28 1.73
C ALA A 134 -0.98 -3.64 2.59
N ILE A 135 -2.08 -4.05 1.98
CA ILE A 135 -3.24 -4.65 2.65
C ILE A 135 -3.45 -6.02 2.03
N THR A 136 -3.11 -7.07 2.78
CA THR A 136 -3.22 -8.45 2.29
C THR A 136 -4.68 -8.87 2.16
N ASN A 137 -4.92 -9.97 1.44
CA ASN A 137 -6.27 -10.55 1.36
C ASN A 137 -6.80 -11.06 2.71
N SER A 138 -5.92 -11.27 3.70
CA SER A 138 -6.28 -11.61 5.10
C SER A 138 -6.57 -10.37 5.97
N GLY A 139 -6.49 -9.16 5.38
CA GLY A 139 -6.72 -7.90 6.06
C GLY A 139 -5.58 -7.47 6.98
N ASN A 140 -4.36 -7.98 6.77
CA ASN A 140 -3.18 -7.50 7.48
C ASN A 140 -2.59 -6.30 6.74
N VAL A 141 -2.15 -5.30 7.49
CA VAL A 141 -1.57 -4.06 6.98
C VAL A 141 -0.05 -4.09 7.18
N GLY A 142 0.70 -3.91 6.10
CA GLY A 142 2.14 -3.72 6.11
C GLY A 142 2.51 -2.30 5.70
N ILE A 143 3.41 -1.66 6.46
CA ILE A 143 4.10 -0.42 6.06
C ILE A 143 5.58 -0.75 5.90
N GLY A 144 6.15 -0.50 4.73
CA GLY A 144 7.51 -0.94 4.40
C GLY A 144 7.64 -2.43 4.04
N THR A 145 6.58 -3.23 4.24
CA THR A 145 6.57 -4.67 4.02
C THR A 145 5.33 -5.13 3.27
N GLU A 146 5.48 -6.16 2.43
CA GLU A 146 4.38 -6.77 1.68
C GLU A 146 3.84 -8.05 2.33
N SER A 147 4.57 -8.60 3.30
CA SER A 147 4.26 -9.87 3.95
C SER A 147 4.07 -9.71 5.47
N PRO A 148 3.10 -8.88 5.92
CA PRO A 148 2.87 -8.65 7.33
C PRO A 148 2.39 -9.92 8.06
N ALA A 149 3.21 -10.41 8.99
CA ALA A 149 2.91 -11.57 9.84
C ALA A 149 1.82 -11.31 10.89
N HIS A 150 1.49 -10.05 11.15
CA HIS A 150 0.47 -9.62 12.10
C HIS A 150 -0.48 -8.60 11.47
N LYS A 151 -1.55 -8.22 12.18
CA LYS A 151 -2.59 -7.31 11.68
C LYS A 151 -2.05 -5.95 11.24
N LEU A 152 -1.02 -5.46 11.93
CA LEU A 152 -0.24 -4.30 11.50
C LEU A 152 1.25 -4.63 11.71
N VAL A 153 2.05 -4.48 10.65
CA VAL A 153 3.50 -4.57 10.70
C VAL A 153 4.08 -3.32 10.07
N VAL A 154 5.00 -2.65 10.77
CA VAL A 154 5.79 -1.53 10.24
C VAL A 154 7.24 -1.97 10.21
N GLU A 155 7.82 -2.11 9.02
CA GLU A 155 9.26 -2.32 8.84
C GLU A 155 9.97 -0.97 8.85
N GLY A 156 10.40 -0.54 10.03
CA GLY A 156 11.10 0.73 10.25
C GLY A 156 10.63 1.44 11.52
N ASN A 157 10.95 2.73 11.62
CA ASN A 157 10.53 3.57 12.74
C ASN A 157 9.11 4.12 12.50
N ALA A 158 8.25 4.00 13.51
CA ALA A 158 6.93 4.62 13.51
C ALA A 158 6.87 5.72 14.57
N ALA A 159 6.40 6.92 14.20
CA ALA A 159 6.14 8.01 15.12
C ALA A 159 4.63 8.14 15.36
N ILE A 160 4.23 8.27 16.62
CA ILE A 160 2.85 8.59 17.02
C ILE A 160 2.88 9.99 17.64
N ASN A 161 2.45 11.00 16.87
CA ASN A 161 2.45 12.39 17.33
C ASN A 161 1.15 12.70 18.08
N ASN A 162 1.27 13.28 19.28
CA ASN A 162 0.14 13.69 20.12
C ASN A 162 -0.89 12.56 20.39
N GLY A 163 -0.41 11.32 20.47
CA GLY A 163 -1.25 10.14 20.68
C GLY A 163 -0.61 9.13 21.63
N ASN A 164 -1.40 8.13 22.03
CA ASN A 164 -0.96 7.07 22.91
C ASN A 164 -0.96 5.74 22.15
N PHE A 165 -0.02 4.85 22.46
CA PHE A 165 -0.10 3.46 22.04
C PHE A 165 -0.91 2.66 23.06
N TYR A 166 -2.16 2.32 22.71
CA TYR A 166 -3.05 1.54 23.57
C TYR A 166 -3.00 0.06 23.20
N GLN A 167 -2.69 -0.79 24.18
CA GLN A 167 -2.83 -2.23 24.06
C GLN A 167 -4.08 -2.68 24.83
N TYR A 168 -5.04 -3.31 24.13
CA TYR A 168 -6.28 -3.83 24.72
C TYR A 168 -6.19 -5.33 25.00
N GLY A 169 -6.82 -5.78 26.10
CA GLY A 169 -6.74 -7.16 26.57
C GLY A 169 -5.35 -7.50 27.13
N GLY A 170 -5.22 -8.58 27.92
CA GLY A 170 -4.00 -8.95 28.65
C GLY A 170 -2.78 -9.37 27.80
N GLY A 171 -2.63 -8.85 26.58
CA GLY A 171 -1.40 -9.00 25.78
C GLY A 171 -0.19 -8.32 26.42
N THR A 172 0.96 -8.41 25.76
CA THR A 172 2.22 -7.80 26.24
C THR A 172 2.81 -6.90 25.15
N MET A 173 3.27 -5.71 25.53
CA MET A 173 4.11 -4.87 24.68
C MET A 173 5.57 -5.36 24.77
N TYR A 174 6.13 -5.77 23.63
CA TYR A 174 7.55 -6.13 23.54
C TYR A 174 8.35 -4.94 23.01
N THR A 175 9.44 -4.58 23.69
CA THR A 175 10.46 -3.69 23.15
C THR A 175 11.69 -4.49 22.77
N GLY A 176 12.37 -4.08 21.70
CA GLY A 176 13.71 -4.57 21.38
C GLY A 176 14.76 -4.07 22.40
N SER A 177 16.03 -4.09 22.01
CA SER A 177 17.16 -3.67 22.86
C SER A 177 17.08 -2.19 23.31
N GLY A 178 16.35 -1.34 22.60
CA GLY A 178 16.25 0.10 22.86
C GLY A 178 15.31 0.53 24.00
N GLY A 179 14.51 -0.38 24.57
CA GLY A 179 13.60 -0.07 25.69
C GLY A 179 12.51 0.98 25.37
N ILE A 180 11.94 1.57 26.43
CA ILE A 180 10.97 2.68 26.35
C ILE A 180 11.64 3.94 26.90
N TRP A 181 11.81 4.95 26.06
CA TRP A 181 12.22 6.30 26.47
C TRP A 181 10.97 7.16 26.70
N ALA A 182 10.78 7.64 27.93
CA ALA A 182 9.63 8.48 28.30
C ALA A 182 10.10 9.76 29.00
N ASN A 183 9.67 10.92 28.52
CA ASN A 183 9.83 12.21 29.20
C ASN A 183 8.72 12.45 30.26
N GLY A 184 8.30 11.39 30.94
CA GLY A 184 7.15 11.37 31.84
C GLY A 184 7.09 10.09 32.68
N LEU A 185 5.94 9.82 33.31
CA LEU A 185 5.77 8.66 34.18
C LEU A 185 5.46 7.39 33.38
N ILE A 186 6.18 6.30 33.67
CA ILE A 186 5.78 4.94 33.25
C ILE A 186 4.92 4.36 34.37
N TYR A 187 3.62 4.20 34.11
CA TYR A 187 2.66 3.66 35.08
C TYR A 187 2.20 2.26 34.67
N ALA A 188 2.13 1.34 35.63
CA ALA A 188 1.50 0.03 35.44
C ALA A 188 0.13 0.05 36.16
N SER A 189 -0.98 0.09 35.40
CA SER A 189 -2.35 0.15 35.95
C SER A 189 -3.14 -1.10 35.65
N GLN A 190 -3.52 -1.87 36.67
CA GLN A 190 -4.89 -2.40 36.84
C GLN A 190 -5.05 -3.06 38.22
N ASP A 191 -6.27 -2.95 38.75
CA ASP A 191 -6.81 -3.48 40.03
C ASP A 191 -6.82 -5.02 40.12
N ILE A 192 -5.73 -5.69 39.76
CA ILE A 192 -5.53 -7.11 40.04
C ILE A 192 -4.13 -7.34 40.64
N SER A 193 -4.03 -8.36 41.49
CA SER A 193 -2.93 -8.66 42.42
C SER A 193 -1.56 -8.97 41.79
N THR A 194 -1.31 -8.65 40.51
CA THR A 194 -0.12 -9.07 39.75
C THR A 194 0.49 -7.99 38.87
N THR A 195 0.17 -6.71 39.08
CA THR A 195 0.77 -5.62 38.30
C THR A 195 2.15 -5.26 38.87
N TYR A 196 3.23 -5.57 38.14
CA TYR A 196 4.62 -5.26 38.54
C TYR A 196 5.45 -4.72 37.36
N VAL A 197 6.33 -3.76 37.64
CA VAL A 197 7.39 -3.37 36.70
C VAL A 197 8.52 -4.38 36.81
N ARG A 198 8.71 -5.24 35.80
CA ARG A 198 9.79 -6.25 35.79
C ARG A 198 11.07 -5.64 35.19
N VAL A 199 12.09 -5.40 36.02
CA VAL A 199 13.43 -5.05 35.55
C VAL A 199 14.18 -6.34 35.18
N ARG A 200 14.60 -6.52 33.91
CA ARG A 200 15.35 -7.72 33.47
C ARG A 200 16.81 -7.68 33.91
N LYS A 201 17.37 -8.87 34.12
CA LYS A 201 18.77 -9.18 34.49
C LYS A 201 19.78 -8.42 33.62
N SER A 202 20.66 -7.64 34.23
CA SER A 202 21.96 -7.34 33.64
C SER A 202 22.94 -8.42 34.11
N GLY A 203 23.69 -9.02 33.18
CA GLY A 203 24.77 -9.95 33.53
C GLY A 203 25.76 -9.28 34.47
N ASN A 204 26.26 -10.03 35.44
CA ASN A 204 27.18 -9.53 36.46
C ASN A 204 28.46 -9.01 35.76
N GLY A 205 28.62 -7.68 35.64
CA GLY A 205 29.82 -7.10 35.03
C GLY A 205 29.71 -5.67 34.46
N SER A 206 28.51 -5.16 34.15
CA SER A 206 28.36 -3.78 33.68
C SER A 206 28.09 -2.84 34.87
N ASN A 207 29.12 -2.14 35.35
CA ASN A 207 28.94 -1.02 36.28
C ASN A 207 28.30 0.16 35.53
N ILE A 208 26.97 0.25 35.53
CA ILE A 208 26.20 1.28 34.78
C ILE A 208 26.09 2.61 35.56
N CYS A 209 26.52 2.67 36.83
CA CYS A 209 26.60 3.95 37.56
C CYS A 209 27.81 4.77 37.10
N SER A 210 27.63 5.58 36.06
CA SER A 210 28.67 6.46 35.52
C SER A 210 28.17 7.89 35.35
N ALA A 211 29.09 8.84 35.17
CA ALA A 211 28.83 10.27 34.97
C ALA A 211 27.82 10.61 33.85
N ALA A 212 27.50 9.66 32.97
CA ALA A 212 26.61 9.86 31.84
C ALA A 212 25.12 9.60 32.13
N GLU A 213 24.77 8.88 33.21
CA GLU A 213 23.41 8.33 33.37
C GLU A 213 22.88 8.50 34.81
N VAL A 214 21.73 9.18 34.93
CA VAL A 214 21.12 9.59 36.21
C VAL A 214 20.14 8.50 36.69
N GLY A 215 20.47 7.81 37.78
CA GLY A 215 19.50 7.03 38.56
C GLY A 215 19.07 5.69 37.94
N TRP A 216 19.46 4.56 38.54
CA TRP A 216 19.04 3.22 38.10
C TRP A 216 18.36 2.46 39.21
N ILE A 217 17.29 1.71 38.91
CA ILE A 217 16.70 0.70 39.82
C ILE A 217 16.90 -0.68 39.17
N ARG A 218 17.53 -1.61 39.89
CA ARG A 218 17.72 -3.02 39.49
C ARG A 218 17.19 -3.97 40.55
N TYR A 219 16.99 -5.24 40.21
CA TYR A 219 16.76 -6.31 41.20
C TYR A 219 18.06 -7.11 41.38
N ASP A 220 18.57 -7.17 42.60
CA ASP A 220 19.69 -8.01 43.04
C ASP A 220 19.16 -9.40 43.38
N ASP A 221 19.49 -10.39 42.55
CA ASP A 221 19.03 -11.78 42.67
C ASP A 221 19.79 -12.58 43.73
N VAL A 222 20.99 -12.13 44.13
CA VAL A 222 21.77 -12.76 45.20
C VAL A 222 21.17 -12.42 46.56
N ASN A 223 20.79 -11.16 46.75
CA ASN A 223 20.25 -10.67 48.02
C ASN A 223 18.72 -10.59 48.05
N GLY A 224 18.06 -10.79 46.89
CA GLY A 224 16.60 -10.74 46.74
C GLY A 224 16.00 -9.35 46.95
N LYS A 225 16.70 -8.28 46.60
CA LYS A 225 16.31 -6.89 46.90
C LYS A 225 16.34 -6.01 45.67
N PHE A 226 15.50 -4.98 45.63
CA PHE A 226 15.70 -3.90 44.66
C PHE A 226 16.86 -3.01 45.12
N GLN A 227 17.68 -2.57 44.17
CA GLN A 227 18.82 -1.69 44.38
C GLN A 227 18.69 -0.45 43.51
N GLY A 228 18.77 0.72 44.13
CA GLY A 228 18.81 2.01 43.47
C GLY A 228 20.24 2.54 43.43
N CYS A 229 20.67 3.14 42.33
CA CYS A 229 21.92 3.87 42.29
C CYS A 229 21.64 5.36 42.13
N ALA A 230 22.22 6.19 43.00
CA ALA A 230 22.12 7.63 42.92
C ALA A 230 23.49 8.29 43.16
N ARG A 231 23.65 9.51 42.64
CA ARG A 231 24.84 10.32 42.88
C ARG A 231 24.74 10.95 44.27
N ASN A 232 25.78 10.79 45.07
CA ASN A 232 25.88 11.41 46.38
C ASN A 232 26.29 12.90 46.25
N GLN A 233 26.17 13.63 47.36
CA GLN A 233 26.50 15.06 47.44
C GLN A 233 27.99 15.38 47.17
N TRP A 234 28.85 14.36 47.14
CA TRP A 234 30.29 14.46 46.88
C TRP A 234 30.67 14.04 45.46
N GLY A 235 29.67 13.80 44.59
CA GLY A 235 29.87 13.45 43.19
C GLY A 235 30.15 11.97 42.92
N GLY A 236 30.23 11.11 43.94
CA GLY A 236 30.37 9.65 43.83
C GLY A 236 29.02 8.93 43.70
N TYR A 237 29.03 7.66 43.28
CA TYR A 237 27.82 6.84 43.12
C TYR A 237 27.66 5.87 44.29
N ILE A 238 26.46 5.78 44.86
CA ILE A 238 26.13 4.87 45.95
C ILE A 238 24.94 4.00 45.54
N TRP A 239 25.03 2.70 45.82
CA TRP A 239 23.92 1.76 45.72
C TRP A 239 23.14 1.73 47.04
N HIS A 240 21.83 1.89 46.97
CA HIS A 240 20.89 1.76 48.08
C HIS A 240 20.04 0.52 47.88
N ASN A 241 19.93 -0.31 48.91
CA ASN A 241 18.94 -1.38 48.93
C ASN A 241 17.59 -0.79 49.31
N PHE A 242 16.57 -1.06 48.51
CA PHE A 242 15.19 -0.86 48.89
C PHE A 242 14.71 -2.15 49.58
N ASN A 243 14.29 -2.03 50.84
CA ASN A 243 13.61 -3.11 51.56
C ASN A 243 12.11 -3.09 51.22
#